data_AF-A0A434L6U9-F1
#
_entry.id   AF-A0A434L6U9-F1
#
_cell.length_a   1.000
_cell.length_b   1.000
_cell.length_c   1.000
_cell.angle_alpha   90.00
_cell.angle_beta   90.00
_cell.angle_gamma   90.00
#
_symmetry.space_group_name_H-M   'P 1'
#
loop_
_entity.id
_entity.type
_entity.pdbx_description
1 polymer ?
#
loop_
_entity_poly.entity_id
_entity_poly.type
_entity_poly.pdbx_seq_one_letter_code
_entity_poly.pdbx_strand_id
1 'polypeptide(L)' 'MATTRILEWLGRLYIWLLLAFLYLPIVIMALMSFNVSPFYQLPFERTTEWYASLWQNDQLISATSNSIEIAVI' A
#
# COMPACT_ATOMS: atom_id res chain seq x y z
N MET A 1 -34.31 2.05 21.20
CA MET A 1 -33.60 3.17 20.53
C MET A 1 -32.15 3.33 20.97
N ALA A 2 -31.81 3.28 22.27
CA ALA A 2 -30.41 3.44 22.70
C ALA A 2 -29.51 2.26 22.29
N THR A 3 -30.01 1.02 22.40
CA THR A 3 -29.29 -0.22 22.05
C THR A 3 -28.94 -0.31 20.56
N THR A 4 -29.85 0.07 19.66
CA THR A 4 -29.61 0.10 18.21
C THR A 4 -28.51 1.10 17.86
N ARG A 5 -28.53 2.29 18.47
CA ARG A 5 -27.51 3.34 18.26
C ARG A 5 -26.11 2.90 18.71
N ILE A 6 -26.01 2.14 19.81
CA ILE A 6 -24.74 1.60 20.30
C ILE A 6 -24.20 0.52 19.35
N LEU A 7 -25.05 -0.41 18.91
CA LEU A 7 -24.65 -1.45 17.95
C LEU A 7 -24.17 -0.84 16.62
N GLU A 8 -24.85 0.18 16.11
CA GLU A 8 -24.43 0.89 14.90
C GLU A 8 -23.05 1.54 15.06
N TRP A 9 -22.77 2.14 16.22
CA TRP A 9 -21.48 2.78 16.46
C TRP A 9 -20.35 1.74 16.58
N LEU A 10 -20.60 0.63 17.27
CA LEU A 10 -19.66 -0.50 17.35
C LEU A 10 -19.42 -1.13 15.98
N GLY A 11 -20.47 -1.30 15.17
CA GLY A 11 -20.34 -1.80 13.79
C GLY A 11 -19.49 -0.88 12.92
N ARG A 12 -19.72 0.44 12.98
CA ARG A 12 -18.87 1.42 12.27
C ARG A 12 -17.41 1.38 12.75
N LEU A 13 -17.19 1.32 14.06
CA LEU A 13 -15.84 1.21 14.62
C LEU A 13 -15.15 -0.07 14.15
N TYR A 14 -15.85 -1.19 14.15
CA TYR A 14 -15.33 -2.46 13.66
C TYR A 14 -14.93 -2.38 12.18
N ILE A 15 -15.78 -1.81 11.32
CA ILE A 15 -15.45 -1.61 9.90
C ILE A 15 -14.20 -0.74 9.75
N TRP A 16 -14.10 0.36 10.50
CA TRP A 16 -12.90 1.22 10.47
C TRP A 16 -11.65 0.49 10.94
N LEU A 17 -11.74 -0.32 11.99
CA LEU A 17 -10.61 -1.13 12.47
C LEU A 17 -10.21 -2.21 11.45
N LEU A 18 -11.18 -2.85 10.81
CA LEU A 18 -10.95 -3.84 9.76
C LEU A 18 -10.24 -3.21 8.55
N LEU A 19 -10.73 -2.05 8.10
CA LEU A 19 -10.11 -1.29 7.01
C LEU A 19 -8.72 -0.81 7.42
N ALA A 20 -8.55 -0.27 8.63
CA ALA A 20 -7.24 0.13 9.12
C ALA A 20 -6.26 -1.05 9.13
N PHE A 21 -6.67 -2.21 9.63
CA PHE A 21 -5.85 -3.42 9.63
C PHE A 21 -5.46 -3.86 8.21
N LEU A 22 -6.39 -3.83 7.26
CA LEU A 22 -6.14 -4.21 5.86
C LEU A 22 -5.20 -3.24 5.14
N TYR A 23 -5.41 -1.92 5.32
CA TYR A 23 -4.72 -0.89 4.54
C TYR A 23 -3.44 -0.38 5.21
N LEU A 24 -3.28 -0.49 6.53
CA LEU A 24 -2.07 -0.07 7.24
C LEU A 24 -0.78 -0.69 6.66
N PRO A 25 -0.68 -2.01 6.39
CA PRO A 25 0.54 -2.56 5.79
C PRO A 25 0.83 -1.99 4.40
N ILE A 26 -0.19 -1.70 3.60
CA ILE A 26 -0.04 -1.10 2.27
C ILE A 26 0.48 0.34 2.40
N VAL A 27 -0.07 1.11 3.33
CA VAL A 27 0.39 2.47 3.63
C VAL A 27 1.84 2.45 4.13
N ILE A 28 2.21 1.50 5.00
CA ILE A 28 3.59 1.32 5.45
C ILE A 28 4.50 1.03 4.26
N MET A 29 4.15 0.09 3.38
CA MET A 29 4.94 -0.19 2.17
C MET A 29 5.11 1.05 1.29
N ALA A 30 4.05 1.82 1.09
CA ALA A 30 4.07 3.04 0.28
C ALA A 30 4.88 4.19 0.93
N LEU A 31 4.91 4.28 2.26
CA LEU A 31 5.77 5.25 2.95
C LEU A 31 7.24 4.81 2.90
N MET A 32 7.48 3.52 3.11
CA MET A 32 8.82 2.96 3.13
C MET A 32 9.45 2.83 1.74
N SER A 33 8.68 2.93 0.64
CA SER A 33 9.26 3.06 -0.71
C SER A 33 10.03 4.35 -0.92
N PHE A 34 9.83 5.35 -0.05
CA PHE A 34 10.66 6.56 0.01
C PHE A 34 11.84 6.41 0.98
N ASN A 35 12.10 5.23 1.54
CA ASN A 35 13.23 4.99 2.43
C ASN A 35 14.44 4.46 1.66
N VAL A 36 15.65 4.89 2.02
CA VAL A 36 16.91 4.37 1.45
C VAL A 36 17.09 2.88 1.74
N SER A 37 16.60 2.37 2.88
CA SER A 37 16.73 0.94 3.19
C SER A 37 15.73 0.08 2.39
N PRO A 38 16.21 -0.91 1.59
CA PRO A 38 15.34 -1.83 0.85
C PRO A 38 14.61 -2.83 1.77
N PHE A 39 15.03 -2.97 3.03
CA PHE A 39 14.47 -3.89 4.01
C PHE A 39 13.65 -3.19 5.10
N TYR A 40 13.17 -1.97 4.82
CA TYR A 40 12.33 -1.21 5.74
C TYR A 40 12.99 -0.91 7.10
N GLN A 41 14.31 -0.73 7.14
CA GLN A 41 15.06 -0.42 8.36
C GLN A 41 14.97 1.07 8.72
N LEU A 42 15.13 1.36 10.01
CA LEU A 42 15.25 2.71 10.55
C LEU A 42 16.71 3.02 10.90
N PRO A 43 17.17 4.28 10.85
CA PRO A 43 16.40 5.52 10.68
C PRO A 43 15.83 5.74 9.27
N PHE A 44 14.72 6.48 9.18
CA PHE A 44 14.08 6.78 7.89
C PHE A 44 14.85 7.88 7.15
N GLU A 45 15.36 7.55 5.97
CA GLU A 45 16.09 8.44 5.08
C GLU A 45 15.36 8.56 3.75
N ARG A 46 15.02 9.79 3.34
CA ARG A 46 14.21 10.01 2.13
C ARG A 46 15.02 9.77 0.85
N THR A 47 14.48 8.97 -0.05
CA THR A 47 15.03 8.73 -1.39
C THR A 47 13.90 8.62 -2.44
N THR A 48 14.28 8.81 -3.70
CA THR A 48 13.44 8.47 -4.86
C THR A 48 14.20 7.62 -5.88
N GLU A 49 15.40 7.14 -5.52
CA GLU A 49 16.28 6.39 -6.42
C GLU A 49 15.61 5.13 -6.96
N TRP A 50 14.82 4.44 -6.15
CA TRP A 50 14.08 3.23 -6.55
C TRP A 50 13.13 3.48 -7.71
N TYR A 51 12.49 4.64 -7.75
CA TYR A 51 11.62 5.03 -8.86
C TYR A 51 12.42 5.32 -10.13
N ALA A 52 13.58 5.96 -10.00
CA ALA A 52 14.48 6.19 -11.13
C ALA A 52 15.08 4.88 -11.67
N SER A 53 15.51 3.97 -10.79
CA SER A 53 15.98 2.64 -11.16
C SER A 53 14.90 1.79 -11.80
N LEU A 54 13.65 1.87 -11.31
CA LEU A 54 12.50 1.18 -11.92
C LEU A 54 12.23 1.71 -13.33
N TRP A 55 12.31 3.02 -13.54
CA TRP A 55 12.10 3.63 -14.85
C TRP A 55 13.13 3.20 -15.90
N GLN A 56 14.32 2.79 -15.46
CA GLN A 56 15.39 2.27 -16.34
C GLN A 56 15.36 0.74 -16.47
N ASN A 57 14.39 0.05 -15.86
CA ASN A 57 14.29 -1.40 -15.86
C ASN A 57 13.29 -1.89 -16.92
N ASP A 58 13.77 -2.04 -18.15
CA ASP A 58 12.96 -2.50 -19.29
C ASP A 58 12.29 -3.86 -19.04
N GLN A 59 12.94 -4.75 -18.27
CA GLN A 59 12.39 -6.07 -17.95
C GLN A 59 11.14 -5.96 -17.06
N LEU A 60 11.19 -5.15 -16.01
CA LEU A 60 10.03 -4.93 -15.13
C LEU A 60 8.91 -4.18 -15.84
N ILE A 61 9.26 -3.19 -16.66
CA ILE A 61 8.28 -2.40 -17.43
C ILE A 61 7.57 -3.30 -18.45
N SER A 62 8.31 -4.11 -19.20
CA SER A 62 7.72 -5.04 -20.17
C SER A 62 6.87 -6.11 -19.50
N ALA A 63 7.31 -6.72 -18.40
CA ALA A 63 6.51 -7.69 -17.65
C ALA A 63 5.20 -7.09 -17.12
N THR A 64 5.23 -5.84 -16.64
CA THR A 64 4.03 -5.11 -16.18
C THR A 64 3.09 -4.83 -17.35
N SER A 65 3.63 -4.37 -18.48
CA SER A 65 2.85 -4.08 -19.69
C SER A 65 2.18 -5.33 -20.25
N ASN A 66 2.89 -6.45 -20.30
CA ASN A 66 2.35 -7.75 -20.71
C ASN A 66 1.20 -8.19 -19.79
N SER A 67 1.31 -7.96 -18.47
CA SER A 67 0.24 -8.29 -17.53
C SER A 67 -1.03 -7.46 -17.78
N ILE A 68 -0.87 -6.19 -18.15
CA ILE A 68 -1.98 -5.30 -18.52
C ILE A 68 -2.61 -5.77 -19.84
N GLU A 69 -1.81 -6.12 -20.84
CA GLU A 69 -2.29 -6.63 -22.14
C GLU A 69 -3.13 -7.89 -21.95
N ILE A 70 -2.64 -8.85 -21.17
CA ILE A 70 -3.37 -10.09 -20.84
C ILE A 70 -4.67 -9.81 -20.08
N ALA A 71 -4.72 -8.79 -19.22
CA ALA A 71 -5.92 -8.47 -18.46
C ALA A 71 -7.02 -7.82 -19.32
N VAL A 72 -6.65 -7.22 -20.45
CA VAL A 72 -7.58 -6.47 -21.33
C VAL A 72 -8.13 -7.33 -22.47
N ILE A 73 -7.36 -8.30 -22.96
CA ILE A 73 -7.75 -9.23 -24.04
C ILE A 73 -8.53 -10.42 -23.48
#